data_AF-A0AB35W4F9-F1
#
_entry.id   AF-A0AB35W4F9-F1
#
_cell.length_a   1.000
_cell.length_b   1.000
_cell.length_c   1.000
_cell.angle_alpha   90.00
_cell.angle_beta   90.00
_cell.angle_gamma   90.00
#
_symmetry.space_group_name_H-M   'P 1'
#
loop_
_entity.id
_entity.type
_entity.pdbx_description
1 polymer ?
#
loop_
_entity_poly.entity_id
_entity_poly.type
_entity_poly.pdbx_seq_one_letter_code
_entity_poly.pdbx_strand_id
1 'polypeptide(L)' 'MNNKMLLVIREILQSRSSNNLHLVKCLSEGSCTKNEYQELMNLVAIELCDKGFDDTSEPTSYGLELEKIIDQLNHLIWQ' A
#
# COMPACT_ATOMS: atom_id res chain seq x y z
N MET A 1 -5.45 2.80 9.80
CA MET A 1 -4.59 1.72 9.26
C MET A 1 -4.30 0.72 10.38
N ASN A 2 -4.38 -0.59 10.14
CA ASN A 2 -4.03 -1.59 11.16
C ASN A 2 -2.58 -2.09 11.00
N ASN A 3 -2.06 -2.81 12.01
CA ASN A 3 -0.67 -3.30 12.02
C ASN A 3 -0.36 -4.24 10.85
N LYS A 4 -1.32 -5.06 10.42
CA LYS A 4 -1.13 -5.98 9.28
C LYS A 4 -0.91 -5.21 7.98
N MET A 5 -1.72 -4.20 7.72
CA MET A 5 -1.59 -3.33 6.55
C MET A 5 -0.25 -2.58 6.55
N LEU A 6 0.18 -2.07 7.71
CA LEU A 6 1.48 -1.42 7.84
C LEU A 6 2.66 -2.35 7.54
N LEU A 7 2.56 -3.63 7.93
CA LEU A 7 3.57 -4.64 7.61
C LEU A 7 3.63 -4.91 6.10
N VAL A 8 2.48 -5.09 5.45
CA VAL A 8 2.43 -5.30 3.99
C VAL A 8 3.02 -4.11 3.24
N ILE A 9 2.64 -2.88 3.62
CA ILE A 9 3.21 -1.66 3.03
C ILE A 9 4.72 -1.62 3.22
N ARG A 10 5.22 -1.97 4.42
CA ARG A 10 6.67 -2.02 4.68
C ARG A 10 7.38 -3.00 3.74
N GLU A 11 6.84 -4.20 3.54
CA GLU A 11 7.42 -5.21 2.64
C GLU A 11 7.45 -4.73 1.17
N ILE A 12 6.40 -4.05 0.72
CA ILE A 12 6.34 -3.43 -0.61
C ILE A 12 7.43 -2.36 -0.74
N LEU A 13 7.56 -1.48 0.26
CA LEU A 13 8.59 -0.44 0.24
C LEU A 13 10.01 -1.04 0.30
N GLN A 14 10.23 -2.10 1.07
CA GLN A 14 11.52 -2.79 1.10
C GLN A 14 11.90 -3.37 -0.25
N SER A 15 10.94 -3.90 -1.00
CA SER A 15 11.19 -4.54 -2.29
C SER A 15 11.24 -3.55 -3.46
N ARG A 16 10.47 -2.45 -3.42
CA ARG A 16 10.30 -1.53 -4.56
C ARG A 16 10.92 -0.16 -4.37
N SER A 17 10.96 0.36 -3.16
CA SER A 17 11.45 1.73 -2.89
C SER A 17 11.94 1.87 -1.45
N SER A 18 13.16 1.37 -1.19
CA SER A 18 13.75 1.40 0.14
C SER A 18 13.94 2.82 0.69
N ASN A 19 14.08 3.81 -0.20
CA ASN A 19 14.16 5.23 0.17
C ASN A 19 12.87 5.74 0.82
N ASN A 20 11.73 5.12 0.48
CA ASN A 20 10.42 5.49 1.00
C ASN A 20 10.07 4.76 2.31
N LEU A 21 10.96 3.95 2.89
CA LEU A 21 10.71 3.22 4.15
C LEU A 21 10.26 4.12 5.32
N HIS A 22 10.68 5.38 5.34
CA HIS A 22 10.26 6.35 6.35
C HIS A 22 8.73 6.58 6.34
N LEU A 23 8.06 6.39 5.20
CA LEU A 23 6.62 6.55 5.05
C LEU A 23 5.81 5.58 5.90
N VAL A 24 6.36 4.41 6.29
CA VAL A 24 5.69 3.50 7.21
C VAL A 24 5.47 4.17 8.58
N LYS A 25 6.48 4.90 9.05
CA LYS A 25 6.39 5.64 10.31
C LYS A 25 5.40 6.79 10.17
N CYS A 26 5.52 7.59 9.11
CA CYS A 26 4.60 8.69 8.85
C CYS A 26 3.12 8.22 8.79
N LEU A 27 2.89 7.06 8.16
CA LEU A 27 1.56 6.47 8.04
C LEU A 27 1.01 5.99 9.39
N SER A 28 1.88 5.44 10.25
CA SER A 28 1.50 5.02 11.61
C SER A 28 1.19 6.19 12.54
N GLU A 29 1.83 7.34 12.33
CA GLU A 29 1.67 8.56 13.11
C GLU A 29 0.57 9.48 12.54
N GLY A 30 0.04 9.18 11.35
CA GLY A 30 -0.93 10.04 10.66
C GLY A 30 -0.34 11.35 10.14
N SER A 31 0.98 11.40 9.94
CA SER A 31 1.73 12.61 9.54
C SER A 31 2.04 12.66 8.05
N CYS A 32 1.60 11.68 7.26
CA CYS A 32 1.72 11.69 5.80
C CYS A 32 0.98 12.88 5.18
N THR A 33 1.64 13.52 4.23
CA THR A 33 1.07 14.50 3.32
C THR A 33 0.25 13.80 2.23
N LYS A 34 -0.60 14.57 1.53
CA LYS A 34 -1.38 14.07 0.39
C LYS A 34 -0.51 13.44 -0.70
N ASN A 35 0.64 14.03 -1.01
CA ASN A 35 1.55 13.50 -2.03
C ASN A 35 2.17 12.17 -1.58
N GLU A 36 2.50 12.03 -0.31
CA GLU A 36 3.03 10.77 0.24
C GLU A 36 1.97 9.66 0.24
N TYR A 37 0.71 10.00 0.53
CA TYR A 37 -0.39 9.03 0.38
C TYR A 37 -0.58 8.59 -1.07
N GLN A 38 -0.49 9.51 -2.03
CA GLN A 38 -0.55 9.18 -3.46
C GLN A 38 0.62 8.30 -3.90
N GLU A 39 1.83 8.58 -3.43
CA GLU A 39 3.01 7.77 -3.68
C GLU A 39 2.84 6.34 -3.14
N LEU A 40 2.36 6.19 -1.89
CA LEU A 40 2.03 4.89 -1.31
C LEU A 40 0.96 4.16 -2.14
N MET A 41 -0.09 4.86 -2.55
CA MET A 41 -1.16 4.29 -3.37
C MET A 41 -0.63 3.76 -4.71
N ASN A 42 0.24 4.53 -5.37
CA ASN A 42 0.87 4.11 -6.63
C ASN A 42 1.72 2.84 -6.44
N LEU A 43 2.53 2.79 -5.38
CA LEU A 43 3.39 1.63 -5.11
C LEU A 43 2.58 0.37 -4.80
N VAL A 44 1.48 0.49 -4.04
CA VAL A 44 0.58 -0.63 -3.75
C VAL A 44 -0.19 -1.06 -5.00
N ALA A 45 -0.64 -0.12 -5.84
CA ALA A 45 -1.32 -0.43 -7.09
C ALA A 45 -0.41 -1.19 -8.07
N ILE A 46 0.86 -0.81 -8.17
CA ILE A 46 1.85 -1.55 -8.98
C ILE A 46 2.04 -2.97 -8.43
N GLU A 47 2.14 -3.15 -7.11
CA GLU A 47 2.25 -4.49 -6.50
C GLU A 47 1.00 -5.35 -6.79
N LEU A 48 -0.20 -4.74 -6.75
CA LEU A 48 -1.45 -5.41 -7.08
C LEU A 48 -1.46 -5.90 -8.53
N CYS A 49 -1.06 -5.05 -9.48
CA CYS A 49 -0.96 -5.43 -10.88
C CYS A 49 0.05 -6.57 -11.10
N ASP A 50 1.19 -6.53 -10.41
CA ASP A 50 2.28 -7.48 -10.64
C ASP A 50 2.06 -8.84 -9.95
N LYS A 51 1.42 -8.86 -8.78
CA LYS A 51 1.37 -10.04 -7.89
C LYS A 51 0.03 -10.31 -7.24
N GLY A 52 -0.96 -9.45 -7.46
CA GLY A 52 -2.25 -9.55 -6.80
C GLY A 52 -3.20 -10.54 -7.46
N PHE A 53 -2.97 -10.89 -8.72
CA PHE A 53 -3.84 -11.77 -9.50
C PHE A 53 -3.16 -13.10 -9.81
N ASP A 54 -3.95 -14.17 -9.90
CA ASP A 54 -3.48 -15.48 -10.35
C ASP A 54 -3.52 -15.60 -11.89
N ASP A 55 -3.15 -16.78 -12.41
CA ASP A 55 -3.12 -17.07 -13.85
C ASP A 55 -4.51 -16.98 -14.52
N THR A 56 -5.59 -16.93 -13.73
CA THR A 56 -6.97 -16.75 -14.21
C THR A 56 -7.45 -15.30 -14.15
N SER A 57 -6.56 -14.37 -13.77
CA SER A 57 -6.88 -12.96 -13.52
C SER A 57 -7.84 -12.73 -12.33
N GLU A 58 -7.98 -13.72 -11.47
CA GLU A 58 -8.75 -13.59 -10.23
C GLU A 58 -7.85 -13.06 -9.10
N PRO A 59 -8.37 -12.22 -8.19
CA PRO A 59 -7.59 -11.69 -7.09
C PRO A 59 -7.24 -12.81 -6.11
N THR A 60 -5.94 -12.95 -5.84
CA THR A 60 -5.42 -13.85 -4.81
C THR A 60 -5.75 -13.32 -3.41
N SER A 61 -5.55 -14.13 -2.37
CA SER A 61 -5.63 -13.65 -0.98
C SER A 61 -4.69 -12.47 -0.70
N TYR A 62 -3.55 -12.39 -1.40
CA TYR A 62 -2.66 -11.23 -1.30
C TYR A 62 -3.25 -10.03 -2.03
N GLY A 63 -3.78 -10.21 -3.25
CA GLY A 63 -4.47 -9.17 -4.01
C GLY A 63 -5.61 -8.51 -3.24
N LEU A 64 -6.46 -9.31 -2.59
CA LEU A 64 -7.55 -8.80 -1.74
C LEU A 64 -7.05 -7.96 -0.56
N GLU A 65 -5.87 -8.25 -0.02
CA GLU A 65 -5.27 -7.41 1.03
C GLU A 65 -4.72 -6.10 0.47
N LEU A 66 -4.15 -6.12 -0.74
CA LEU A 66 -3.69 -4.91 -1.43
C LEU A 66 -4.86 -3.99 -1.79
N GLU A 67 -5.98 -4.54 -2.27
CA GLU A 67 -7.20 -3.76 -2.53
C GLU A 67 -7.71 -3.04 -1.27
N LYS A 68 -7.78 -3.74 -0.13
CA LYS A 68 -8.15 -3.13 1.15
C LYS A 68 -7.21 -1.99 1.55
N ILE A 69 -5.91 -2.12 1.26
CA ILE A 69 -4.93 -1.06 1.52
C ILE A 69 -5.19 0.13 0.61
N ILE A 70 -5.44 -0.10 -0.69
CA ILE A 70 -5.77 0.96 -1.65
C ILE A 70 -7.02 1.71 -1.20
N ASP A 71 -8.09 1.02 -0.82
CA ASP A 71 -9.32 1.65 -0.31
C ASP A 71 -9.05 2.53 0.90
N GLN A 72 -8.22 2.03 1.84
CA GLN A 72 -7.86 2.77 3.04
C GLN A 72 -7.01 4.00 2.75
N LEU A 73 -6.06 3.91 1.82
CA LEU A 73 -5.24 5.05 1.38
C LEU A 73 -6.09 6.07 0.64
N ASN A 74 -6.99 5.63 -0.25
CA ASN A 74 -7.89 6.50 -0.98
C ASN A 74 -8.78 7.29 -0.03
N HIS A 75 -9.31 6.65 1.02
CA HIS A 75 -10.06 7.34 2.06
C HIS A 75 -9.25 8.46 2.74
N LEU A 76 -7.96 8.24 3.00
CA LEU A 76 -7.07 9.22 3.65
C LEU A 76 -6.66 10.38 2.73
N ILE A 77 -6.69 10.18 1.41
CA ILE A 77 -6.35 11.23 0.41
C ILE A 77 -7.47 12.26 0.26
N TRP A 78 -8.72 11.85 0.49
CA TRP A 78 -9.93 12.63 0.20
C TRP A 78 -10.73 13.06 1.44
N GLN A 79 -10.21 12.80 2.64
CA GLN A 79 -10.66 13.47 3.87
C GLN A 79 -10.08 14.88 3.97
#